data_AF-A0A255S506-F1
#
_entry.id   AF-A0A255S506-F1
#
_cell.length_a   1.000
_cell.length_b   1.000
_cell.length_c   1.000
_cell.angle_alpha   90.00
_cell.angle_beta   90.00
_cell.angle_gamma   90.00
#
_symmetry.space_group_name_H-M   'P 1'
#
loop_
_entity.id
_entity.type
_entity.pdbx_description
1 polymer ?
#
loop_
_entity_poly.entity_id
_entity_poly.type
_entity_poly.pdbx_seq_one_letter_code
_entity_poly.pdbx_strand_id
1 'polypeptide(L)'
;MRYNSVKLDMDFFKQCLKKRNMSDREFSQAMWKEGTHQTVGQFLRRPNMKIETAMRICNILDISLDDLFRGSDSYDGSPLVVGDSNIINSSIVSHDINDLRKEVRTLKLLLREKDERISELKKSKDDIAKRFDSVLALMSSKNNNHK
;
A
#
# COMPACT_ATOMS: atom_id res chain seq x y z
N MET A 1 -11.30 -9.42 18.06
CA MET A 1 -12.42 -9.59 17.10
C MET A 1 -13.08 -10.93 17.37
N ARG A 2 -14.40 -10.93 17.67
CA ARG A 2 -15.18 -12.16 17.79
C ARG A 2 -15.94 -12.36 16.48
N TYR A 3 -15.53 -13.33 15.67
CA TYR A 3 -16.24 -13.74 14.46
C TYR A 3 -17.49 -14.54 14.85
N ASN A 4 -18.45 -13.87 15.46
CA ASN A 4 -19.68 -14.49 15.93
C ASN A 4 -20.64 -14.67 14.75
N SER A 5 -20.77 -15.92 14.32
CA SER A 5 -21.78 -16.42 13.39
C SER A 5 -21.96 -15.61 12.10
N VAL A 6 -20.89 -15.51 11.32
CA VAL A 6 -20.96 -14.92 9.98
C VAL A 6 -21.46 -15.96 9.00
N LYS A 7 -22.67 -15.77 8.49
CA LYS A 7 -23.11 -16.42 7.26
C LYS A 7 -22.31 -15.82 6.12
N LEU A 8 -21.52 -16.64 5.45
CA LEU A 8 -20.84 -16.25 4.23
C LEU A 8 -21.86 -15.89 3.16
N ASP A 9 -21.70 -14.72 2.55
CA ASP A 9 -22.51 -14.32 1.41
C ASP A 9 -22.17 -15.20 0.20
N MET A 10 -23.19 -15.88 -0.30
CA MET A 10 -23.06 -16.82 -1.41
C MET A 10 -22.87 -16.11 -2.75
N ASP A 11 -23.35 -14.88 -2.87
CA ASP A 11 -23.19 -14.10 -4.10
C ASP A 11 -21.77 -13.54 -4.20
N PHE A 12 -21.22 -13.05 -3.09
CA PHE A 12 -19.80 -12.70 -2.99
C PHE A 12 -18.90 -13.90 -3.31
N PHE A 13 -19.18 -15.05 -2.69
CA PHE A 13 -18.40 -16.27 -2.92
C PHE A 13 -18.40 -16.71 -4.40
N LYS A 14 -19.56 -16.67 -5.08
CA LYS A 14 -19.64 -16.97 -6.52
C LYS A 14 -18.87 -15.97 -7.39
N GLN A 15 -18.83 -14.70 -7.01
CA GLN A 15 -18.02 -13.70 -7.72
C GLN A 15 -16.52 -13.98 -7.59
N CYS A 16 -16.07 -14.39 -6.40
CA CYS A 16 -14.69 -14.78 -6.14
C CYS A 16 -14.28 -15.99 -7.00
N LEU A 17 -15.16 -16.98 -7.12
CA LEU A 17 -14.93 -18.13 -8.01
C LEU A 17 -14.83 -17.74 -9.48
N LYS A 18 -15.74 -16.88 -9.96
CA LYS A 18 -15.69 -16.37 -11.34
C LYS A 18 -14.41 -15.61 -11.63
N LYS A 19 -13.94 -14.75 -10.70
CA LYS A 19 -12.68 -14.00 -10.87
C LYS A 19 -11.47 -14.93 -11.03
N ARG A 20 -11.51 -16.11 -10.42
CA ARG A 20 -10.43 -17.09 -10.46
C ARG A 20 -10.58 -18.13 -11.56
N ASN A 21 -11.60 -18.01 -12.43
CA ASN A 21 -11.98 -19.01 -13.42
C ASN A 21 -12.12 -20.43 -12.83
N MET A 22 -12.64 -20.52 -11.61
CA MET A 22 -12.75 -21.77 -10.86
C MET A 22 -14.22 -22.17 -10.76
N SER A 23 -14.51 -23.43 -11.05
CA SER A 23 -15.85 -24.01 -10.85
C SER A 23 -16.07 -24.41 -9.39
N ASP A 24 -17.33 -24.48 -8.97
CA ASP A 24 -17.73 -24.95 -7.63
C ASP A 24 -17.12 -26.33 -7.30
N ARG A 25 -16.93 -27.18 -8.32
CA ARG A 25 -16.35 -28.52 -8.20
C ARG A 25 -14.84 -28.48 -7.97
N GLU A 26 -14.11 -27.67 -8.73
CA GLU A 26 -12.66 -27.48 -8.54
C GLU A 26 -12.37 -26.85 -7.17
N PHE A 27 -13.20 -25.91 -6.72
CA PHE A 27 -13.11 -25.36 -5.38
C PHE A 27 -13.35 -26.42 -4.29
N SER A 28 -14.39 -27.26 -4.44
CA SER A 28 -14.68 -28.33 -3.49
C SER A 28 -13.54 -29.35 -3.42
N GLN A 29 -12.95 -29.71 -4.56
CA GLN A 29 -11.76 -30.56 -4.63
C GLN A 29 -10.54 -29.92 -3.93
N ALA A 30 -10.31 -28.62 -4.13
CA ALA A 30 -9.23 -27.89 -3.48
C ALA A 30 -9.41 -27.81 -1.94
N MET A 31 -10.65 -27.75 -1.46
CA MET A 31 -10.97 -27.66 -0.04
C MET A 31 -10.88 -28.99 0.72
N TRP A 32 -11.37 -30.09 0.14
CA TRP A 32 -11.57 -31.35 0.86
C TRP A 32 -10.87 -32.59 0.27
N LYS A 33 -10.06 -32.43 -0.80
CA LYS A 33 -9.40 -33.52 -1.56
C LYS A 33 -10.41 -34.52 -2.15
N GLU A 34 -9.93 -35.45 -2.97
CA GLU A 34 -10.76 -36.42 -3.69
C GLU A 34 -11.63 -37.27 -2.74
N GLY A 35 -12.94 -37.33 -2.99
CA GLY A 35 -13.86 -38.27 -2.33
C GLY A 35 -14.96 -37.66 -1.45
N THR A 36 -15.13 -36.33 -1.39
CA THR A 36 -16.21 -35.72 -0.60
C THR A 36 -17.32 -35.12 -1.49
N HIS A 37 -18.57 -35.53 -1.25
CA HIS A 37 -19.77 -34.97 -1.88
C HIS A 37 -20.22 -33.63 -1.27
N GLN A 38 -19.34 -32.96 -0.50
CA GLN A 38 -19.69 -31.71 0.17
C GLN A 38 -19.80 -30.59 -0.87
N THR A 39 -21.01 -30.08 -0.99
CA THR A 39 -21.31 -28.97 -1.89
C THR A 39 -21.07 -27.66 -1.16
N VAL A 40 -20.55 -26.66 -1.86
CA VAL A 40 -20.29 -25.32 -1.33
C VAL A 40 -21.50 -24.74 -0.57
N GLY A 41 -22.72 -25.00 -1.05
CA GLY A 41 -23.96 -24.56 -0.38
C GLY A 41 -24.23 -25.21 0.99
N GLN A 42 -23.78 -26.44 1.25
CA GLN A 42 -23.88 -27.05 2.59
C GLN A 42 -22.88 -26.44 3.57
N PHE A 43 -21.77 -25.93 3.03
CA PHE A 43 -20.70 -25.32 3.81
C PHE A 43 -21.03 -23.87 4.18
N LEU A 44 -21.48 -23.08 3.22
CA LEU A 44 -21.86 -21.66 3.40
C LEU A 44 -23.04 -21.47 4.35
N ARG A 45 -23.89 -22.49 4.51
CA ARG A 45 -25.01 -22.51 5.46
C ARG A 45 -24.59 -22.83 6.90
N ARG A 46 -23.34 -23.24 7.16
CA ARG A 46 -22.90 -23.58 8.52
C ARG A 46 -22.68 -22.29 9.33
N PRO A 47 -23.39 -22.14 10.47
CA PRO A 47 -23.33 -20.90 11.24
C PRO A 47 -22.00 -20.69 11.96
N ASN A 48 -21.21 -21.75 12.21
CA ASN A 48 -19.97 -21.69 12.98
C ASN A 48 -18.82 -22.32 12.19
N MET A 49 -18.28 -21.57 11.23
CA MET A 49 -17.07 -21.98 10.50
C MET A 49 -15.84 -21.84 11.40
N LYS A 50 -15.03 -22.90 11.49
CA LYS A 50 -13.73 -22.83 12.19
C LYS A 50 -12.79 -21.88 11.44
N ILE A 51 -12.00 -21.10 12.16
CA ILE A 51 -11.02 -20.15 11.59
C ILE A 51 -10.05 -20.85 10.63
N GLU A 52 -9.63 -22.06 10.95
CA GLU A 52 -8.77 -22.86 10.08
C GLU A 52 -9.40 -23.10 8.70
N THR A 53 -10.72 -23.35 8.66
CA THR A 53 -11.44 -23.54 7.41
C THR A 53 -11.61 -22.22 6.67
N ALA A 54 -11.86 -21.12 7.38
CA ALA A 54 -11.92 -19.77 6.80
C ALA A 54 -10.58 -19.41 6.13
N MET A 55 -9.46 -19.67 6.81
CA MET A 55 -8.12 -19.43 6.31
C MET A 55 -7.79 -20.26 5.07
N ARG A 56 -8.24 -21.53 5.00
CA ARG A 56 -8.07 -22.33 3.78
C ARG A 56 -8.85 -21.73 2.59
N ILE A 57 -10.03 -21.20 2.83
CA ILE A 57 -10.83 -20.54 1.79
C ILE A 57 -10.15 -19.28 1.31
N CYS A 58 -9.68 -18.44 2.25
CA CYS A 58 -8.87 -17.27 1.96
C CYS A 58 -7.65 -17.61 1.10
N ASN A 59 -6.94 -18.68 1.44
CA ASN A 59 -5.77 -19.14 0.67
C ASN A 59 -6.15 -19.67 -0.73
N ILE A 60 -7.28 -20.38 -0.86
CA ILE A 60 -7.74 -20.91 -2.14
C ILE A 60 -8.30 -19.81 -3.03
N LEU A 61 -8.95 -18.81 -2.47
CA LEU A 61 -9.53 -17.70 -3.23
C LEU A 61 -8.57 -16.52 -3.41
N ASP A 62 -7.45 -16.51 -2.68
CA ASP A 62 -6.49 -15.40 -2.58
C ASP A 62 -7.15 -14.10 -2.09
N ILE A 63 -7.89 -14.19 -0.98
CA ILE A 63 -8.70 -13.11 -0.42
C ILE A 63 -8.39 -12.93 1.06
N SER A 64 -8.44 -11.68 1.55
CA SER A 64 -8.26 -11.37 2.95
C SER A 64 -9.38 -11.98 3.82
N LEU A 65 -9.06 -12.29 5.08
CA LEU A 65 -10.07 -12.80 6.03
C LEU A 65 -11.18 -11.77 6.29
N ASP A 66 -10.84 -10.49 6.24
CA ASP A 66 -11.78 -9.38 6.42
C ASP A 66 -12.79 -9.29 5.27
N ASP A 67 -12.33 -9.46 4.02
CA ASP A 67 -13.22 -9.45 2.86
C ASP A 67 -14.15 -10.67 2.83
N LEU A 68 -13.71 -11.81 3.36
CA LEU A 68 -14.54 -13.02 3.48
C LEU A 68 -15.74 -12.81 4.43
N PHE A 69 -15.58 -11.96 5.45
CA PHE A 69 -16.57 -11.74 6.51
C PHE A 69 -17.29 -10.38 6.43
N ARG A 70 -17.02 -9.57 5.39
CA ARG A 70 -17.55 -8.21 5.18
C ARG A 70 -19.10 -8.10 5.16
N GLY A 71 -19.82 -9.23 5.11
CA GLY A 71 -21.29 -9.29 5.04
C GLY A 71 -22.05 -9.67 6.33
N SER A 72 -21.39 -9.97 7.46
CA SER A 72 -22.13 -10.26 8.72
C SER A 72 -22.52 -9.04 9.52
N ASP A 73 -21.79 -7.94 9.36
CA ASP A 73 -22.11 -6.71 10.04
C ASP A 73 -23.18 -6.03 9.18
N SER A 74 -24.44 -6.33 9.47
CA SER A 74 -25.56 -5.47 9.13
C SER A 74 -25.39 -4.13 9.86
N TYR A 75 -24.41 -3.34 9.46
CA TYR A 75 -24.55 -1.91 9.49
C TYR A 75 -25.51 -1.62 8.34
N ASP A 76 -26.71 -1.16 8.68
CA ASP A 76 -27.54 -0.38 7.75
C ASP A 76 -26.77 0.90 7.42
N GLY A 77 -25.74 0.72 6.58
CA GLY A 77 -25.01 1.74 5.87
C GLY A 77 -25.53 1.75 4.45
N SER A 78 -26.85 1.80 4.29
CA SER A 78 -27.44 2.34 3.07
C SER A 78 -26.64 3.61 2.73
N PRO A 79 -25.90 3.66 1.62
CA PRO A 79 -25.19 4.88 1.28
C PRO A 79 -26.27 5.95 1.13
N LEU A 80 -26.19 7.04 1.90
CA LEU A 80 -26.94 8.26 1.65
C LEU A 80 -26.48 8.81 0.30
N VAL A 81 -26.94 8.20 -0.79
CA VAL A 81 -26.75 8.65 -2.15
C VAL A 81 -27.76 9.78 -2.36
N VAL A 82 -27.35 10.98 -1.95
CA VAL A 82 -27.95 12.23 -2.40
C VAL A 82 -26.82 13.05 -3.02
N GLY A 83 -26.71 12.97 -4.36
CA GLY A 83 -25.82 13.81 -5.18
C GLY A 83 -24.60 13.10 -5.77
N ASP A 84 -24.70 12.70 -7.04
CA ASP A 84 -23.66 12.56 -8.08
C ASP A 84 -22.19 12.29 -7.71
N SER A 85 -21.92 11.48 -6.69
CA SER A 85 -20.55 10.99 -6.48
C SER A 85 -20.53 9.68 -5.70
N ASN A 86 -20.19 8.60 -6.40
CA ASN A 86 -19.82 7.31 -5.82
C ASN A 86 -18.58 7.47 -4.93
N ILE A 87 -18.81 7.77 -3.66
CA ILE A 87 -17.79 7.84 -2.62
C ILE A 87 -18.03 6.64 -1.68
N ILE A 88 -17.52 5.49 -2.10
CA ILE A 88 -17.41 4.31 -1.25
C ILE A 88 -15.89 4.11 -1.08
N ASN A 89 -15.38 4.32 0.14
CA ASN A 89 -13.96 4.36 0.54
C ASN A 89 -13.12 5.63 0.21
N SER A 90 -13.71 6.79 -0.11
CA SER A 90 -12.87 7.96 -0.44
C SER A 90 -12.10 8.54 0.74
N SER A 91 -12.54 8.40 2.00
CA SER A 91 -11.87 9.09 3.12
C SER A 91 -10.45 8.57 3.38
N ILE A 92 -10.27 7.25 3.45
CA ILE A 92 -8.95 6.62 3.67
C ILE A 92 -8.06 6.84 2.46
N VAL A 93 -8.57 6.58 1.25
CA VAL A 93 -7.80 6.81 0.01
C VAL A 93 -7.45 8.28 -0.17
N SER A 94 -8.34 9.22 0.20
CA SER A 94 -8.05 10.65 0.14
C SER A 94 -7.09 11.11 1.23
N HIS A 95 -7.11 10.47 2.41
CA HIS A 95 -6.15 10.72 3.48
C HIS A 95 -4.75 10.27 3.04
N ASP A 96 -4.62 9.05 2.55
CA ASP A 96 -3.36 8.49 2.03
C ASP A 96 -2.82 9.32 0.87
N ILE A 97 -3.68 9.71 -0.09
CA ILE A 97 -3.30 10.59 -1.20
C ILE A 97 -2.83 11.97 -0.68
N ASN A 98 -3.50 12.53 0.33
CA ASN A 98 -3.13 13.82 0.89
C ASN A 98 -1.80 13.76 1.66
N ASP A 99 -1.54 12.67 2.38
CA ASP A 99 -0.30 12.48 3.11
C ASP A 99 0.87 12.21 2.16
N LEU A 100 0.67 11.39 1.13
CA LEU A 100 1.63 11.25 0.02
C LEU A 100 1.92 12.59 -0.66
N ARG A 101 0.90 13.43 -0.88
CA ARG A 101 1.09 14.78 -1.45
C ARG A 101 1.84 15.72 -0.51
N LYS A 102 1.70 15.59 0.81
CA LYS A 102 2.50 16.35 1.78
C LYS A 102 3.95 15.87 1.73
N GLU A 103 4.18 14.56 1.76
CA GLU A 103 5.51 13.97 1.70
C GLU A 103 6.26 14.40 0.42
N VAL A 104 5.60 14.32 -0.74
CA VAL A 104 6.17 14.80 -2.01
C VAL A 104 6.54 16.29 -1.94
N ARG A 105 5.72 17.13 -1.30
CA ARG A 105 6.04 18.56 -1.13
C ARG A 105 7.24 18.77 -0.22
N THR A 106 7.31 18.05 0.90
CA THR A 106 8.43 18.10 1.84
C THR A 106 9.72 17.66 1.16
N LEU A 107 9.69 16.54 0.42
CA LEU A 107 10.86 16.04 -0.31
C LEU A 107 11.34 17.03 -1.38
N LYS A 108 10.43 17.69 -2.10
CA LYS A 108 10.79 18.74 -3.08
C LYS A 108 11.39 19.99 -2.43
N LEU A 109 10.98 20.35 -1.22
CA LEU A 109 11.59 21.44 -0.46
C LEU A 109 13.00 21.05 0.00
N LEU A 110 13.15 19.85 0.54
CA LEU A 110 14.43 19.32 1.02
C LEU A 110 15.45 19.18 -0.11
N LEU A 111 15.01 18.76 -1.30
CA LEU A 111 15.86 18.76 -2.50
C LEU A 111 16.36 20.16 -2.85
N ARG A 112 15.48 21.17 -2.84
CA ARG A 112 15.89 22.57 -3.12
C ARG A 112 16.91 23.08 -2.10
N GLU A 113 16.68 22.83 -0.81
CA GLU A 113 17.63 23.22 0.25
C GLU A 113 18.99 22.52 0.05
N LYS A 114 18.99 21.23 -0.30
CA LYS A 114 20.22 20.49 -0.62
C LYS A 114 20.93 21.08 -1.84
N ASP A 115 20.21 21.41 -2.90
CA ASP A 115 20.78 22.00 -4.11
C ASP A 115 21.38 23.39 -3.84
N GLU A 116 20.70 24.23 -3.05
CA GLU A 116 21.23 25.52 -2.60
C GLU A 116 22.52 25.33 -1.79
N ARG A 117 22.52 24.42 -0.82
CA ARG A 117 23.72 24.12 -0.02
C ARG A 117 24.87 23.57 -0.86
N ILE A 118 24.59 22.77 -1.88
CA ILE A 118 25.61 22.30 -2.83
C ILE A 118 26.17 23.47 -3.63
N SER A 119 25.32 24.40 -4.07
CA SER A 119 25.75 25.60 -4.79
C SER A 119 26.66 26.49 -3.94
N GLU A 120 26.28 26.72 -2.68
CA GLU A 120 27.10 27.48 -1.72
C GLU A 120 28.46 26.81 -1.46
N LEU A 121 28.47 25.48 -1.27
CA LEU A 121 29.70 24.73 -1.06
C LEU A 121 30.63 24.79 -2.29
N LYS A 122 30.07 24.72 -3.50
CA LYS A 122 30.85 24.90 -4.74
C LYS A 122 31.48 26.29 -4.80
N LYS A 123 30.72 27.34 -4.49
CA LYS A 123 31.23 28.72 -4.45
C LYS A 123 32.33 28.90 -3.41
N SER A 124 32.13 28.36 -2.21
CA SER A 124 33.13 28.39 -1.14
C SER A 124 34.42 27.68 -1.57
N LYS A 125 34.30 26.51 -2.21
CA LYS A 125 35.45 25.79 -2.77
C LYS A 125 36.20 26.64 -3.80
N ASP A 126 35.51 27.28 -4.73
CA ASP A 126 36.12 28.11 -5.76
C ASP A 126 36.81 29.35 -5.16
N ASP A 127 36.21 29.97 -4.14
CA ASP A 127 36.80 31.11 -3.43
C ASP A 127 38.06 30.71 -2.66
N ILE A 128 38.05 29.53 -2.01
CA ILE A 128 39.23 28.98 -1.34
C ILE A 128 40.35 28.71 -2.36
N ALA A 129 40.01 28.10 -3.51
CA ALA A 129 40.98 27.82 -4.57
C ALA A 129 41.66 29.11 -5.06
N LYS A 130 40.89 30.15 -5.37
CA LYS A 130 41.42 31.46 -5.80
C LYS A 130 42.34 32.10 -4.75
N ARG A 131 41.95 32.04 -3.48
CA ARG A 131 42.78 32.56 -2.37
C ARG A 131 44.08 31.78 -2.25
N PHE A 132 44.02 30.46 -2.39
CA PHE A 132 45.20 29.61 -2.36
C PHE A 132 46.16 29.94 -3.51
N ASP A 133 45.65 30.09 -4.74
CA ASP A 133 46.46 30.48 -5.90
C ASP A 133 47.12 31.85 -5.71
N SER A 134 46.39 32.81 -5.12
CA SER A 134 46.91 34.15 -4.80
C SER A 134 48.06 34.10 -3.79
N VAL A 135 47.95 33.23 -2.77
CA VAL A 135 49.02 33.01 -1.78
C VAL A 135 50.24 32.37 -2.43
N LEU A 136 50.05 31.38 -3.31
CA LEU A 136 51.15 30.76 -4.07
C LEU A 136 51.87 31.78 -4.96
N ALA A 137 51.12 32.66 -5.63
CA ALA A 137 51.68 33.74 -6.45
C ALA A 137 52.49 34.75 -5.61
N LEU A 138 52.00 35.10 -4.41
CA LEU A 138 52.74 35.96 -3.48
C LEU A 138 54.03 35.30 -2.97
N MET A 139 53.99 34.01 -2.64
CA MET A 139 55.18 33.28 -2.16
C MET A 139 56.25 33.15 -3.26
N SER A 140 55.85 32.86 -4.49
CA SER A 140 56.78 32.81 -5.64
C SER A 140 57.40 34.17 -5.96
N SER A 141 56.62 35.25 -5.89
CA SER A 141 57.12 36.62 -6.06
C SER A 141 58.13 37.04 -4.96
N LYS A 142 57.85 36.69 -3.70
CA LYS A 142 58.78 36.96 -2.57
C LYS A 142 60.12 36.24 -2.71
N ASN A 143 60.11 34.99 -3.19
CA ASN A 143 61.34 34.21 -3.41
C ASN A 143 62.21 34.76 -4.55
N ASN A 144 61.62 35.40 -5.56
CA ASN A 144 62.37 36.00 -6.66
C ASN A 144 63.03 37.32 -6.28
N ASN A 145 62.53 38.03 -5.26
CA ASN A 145 63.10 39.30 -4.77
C ASN A 145 64.24 39.10 -3.74
N HIS A 146 64.63 37.86 -3.45
CA HIS A 146 65.71 37.51 -2.51
C HIS A 146 66.87 36.74 -3.17
N LYS A 147 66.93 36.72 -4.51
CA LYS A 147 68.08 36.32 -5.31
C LYS A 147 68.65 37.53 -6.03
#